data_AF-A0A4C1XR71-F1
#
_entry.id   AF-A0A4C1XR71-F1
#
_cell.length_a   1.000
_cell.length_b   1.000
_cell.length_c   1.000
_cell.angle_alpha   90.00
_cell.angle_beta   90.00
_cell.angle_gamma   90.00
#
_symmetry.space_group_name_H-M   'P 1'
#
loop_
_entity.id
_entity.type
_entity.pdbx_description
1 polymer ?
#
loop_
_entity_poly.entity_id
_entity_poly.type
_entity_poly.pdbx_seq_one_letter_code
_entity_poly.pdbx_strand_id
1 'polypeptide(L)'
;MKFPIVRYTQAHSGRELQEEKDYIKPVRIQSSADMNKNYEGYRLIASGWGRTWTNGAAPENLNWVYLLGVTNFACWTAYNFSPIIVDSTICARGYNVTSQSTCQGDSGGPLTVEDDDGELTQVGVTSFVSSGGCHTEVPAGFVRPGPYHDWITEVTGLNFDSSRATTEASEEVTEAPEEVTEAPEETSEETSEETSEESEDSEDSEETAEEAEV
;
A
#
# COMPACT_ATOMS: atom_id res chain seq x y z
N MET A 1 19.55 -20.67 26.96
CA MET A 1 20.64 -19.70 26.67
C MET A 1 20.19 -18.31 27.12
N LYS A 2 21.09 -17.31 27.19
CA LYS A 2 20.76 -15.96 27.65
C LYS A 2 21.08 -14.94 26.55
N PHE A 3 20.05 -14.33 25.97
CA PHE A 3 20.24 -13.26 24.98
C PHE A 3 20.95 -12.06 25.65
N PRO A 4 22.05 -11.55 25.07
CA PRO A 4 22.69 -10.35 25.58
C PRO A 4 21.86 -9.13 25.19
N ILE A 5 21.44 -8.34 26.19
CA ILE A 5 21.02 -6.95 25.93
C ILE A 5 22.26 -6.20 25.48
N VAL A 6 22.25 -5.65 24.26
CA VAL A 6 23.38 -4.90 23.71
C VAL A 6 23.61 -3.66 24.56
N ARG A 7 24.71 -3.64 25.30
CA ARG A 7 25.25 -2.44 25.96
C ARG A 7 26.41 -1.93 25.13
N TYR A 8 26.24 -0.78 24.49
CA TYR A 8 27.30 -0.09 23.76
C TYR A 8 28.38 0.42 24.73
N THR A 9 29.35 -0.44 25.03
CA THR A 9 30.58 -0.09 25.78
C THR A 9 31.81 -0.72 25.15
N GLN A 10 31.97 -0.53 23.83
CA GLN A 10 33.23 -0.77 23.12
C GLN A 10 33.54 0.43 22.23
N ALA A 11 34.77 0.95 22.32
CA ALA A 11 35.21 2.12 21.58
C ALA A 11 35.69 1.69 20.18
N HIS A 12 34.73 1.50 19.27
CA HIS A 12 35.01 1.27 17.84
C HIS A 12 35.70 2.48 17.21
N SER A 13 36.43 2.26 16.11
CA SER A 13 37.14 3.34 15.44
C SER A 13 36.18 4.31 14.77
N GLY A 14 36.55 5.60 14.70
CA GLY A 14 35.68 6.65 14.13
C GLY A 14 35.38 6.54 12.63
N ARG A 15 35.93 5.53 11.93
CA ARG A 15 35.62 5.20 10.53
C ARG A 15 34.62 4.04 10.44
N GLU A 16 34.85 3.01 11.23
CA GLU A 16 33.98 1.84 11.43
C GLU A 16 32.58 2.26 11.92
N LEU A 17 32.52 3.20 12.88
CA LEU A 17 31.28 3.87 13.35
C LEU A 17 30.64 4.84 12.33
N GLN A 18 31.24 5.02 11.16
CA GLN A 18 30.68 5.78 10.05
C GLN A 18 30.12 4.82 9.00
N GLU A 19 30.89 3.80 8.61
CA GLU A 19 30.45 2.73 7.69
C GLU A 19 29.21 1.99 8.23
N GLU A 20 29.13 1.71 9.54
CA GLU A 20 27.96 1.07 10.15
C GLU A 20 26.65 1.88 9.99
N LYS A 21 26.73 3.22 9.93
CA LYS A 21 25.55 4.10 9.78
C LYS A 21 25.03 4.16 8.36
N ASP A 22 25.86 3.89 7.35
CA ASP A 22 25.42 3.94 5.95
C ASP A 22 24.43 2.80 5.61
N TYR A 23 24.51 1.69 6.35
CA TYR A 23 23.62 0.52 6.23
C TYR A 23 22.41 0.53 7.19
N ILE A 24 22.40 1.35 8.25
CA ILE A 24 21.34 1.37 9.27
C ILE A 24 20.57 2.69 9.21
N LYS A 25 19.39 2.66 8.56
CA LYS A 25 18.51 3.81 8.35
C LYS A 25 17.06 3.42 8.66
N PRO A 26 16.22 4.32 9.22
CA PRO A 26 14.79 4.09 9.33
C PRO A 26 14.14 4.08 7.93
N VAL A 27 13.08 3.28 7.76
CA VAL A 27 12.20 3.37 6.59
C VAL A 27 11.17 4.49 6.80
N ARG A 28 10.68 5.12 5.72
CA ARG A 28 9.54 6.04 5.82
C ARG A 28 8.28 5.24 6.18
N ILE A 29 7.43 5.79 7.04
CA ILE A 29 6.17 5.16 7.45
C ILE A 29 4.99 5.73 6.65
N GLN A 30 3.98 4.91 6.38
CA GLN A 30 2.72 5.31 5.75
C GLN A 30 2.11 6.52 6.48
N SER A 31 1.72 7.59 5.76
CA SER A 31 1.08 8.74 6.39
C SER A 31 -0.35 8.42 6.84
N SER A 32 -0.91 9.18 7.79
CA SER A 32 -2.33 9.09 8.13
C SER A 32 -3.24 9.40 6.94
N ALA A 33 -2.84 10.29 6.03
CA ALA A 33 -3.60 10.57 4.81
C ALA A 33 -3.68 9.34 3.89
N ASP A 34 -2.64 8.51 3.88
CA ASP A 34 -2.60 7.25 3.12
C ASP A 34 -3.18 6.04 3.88
N MET A 35 -3.69 6.18 5.12
CA MET A 35 -3.99 5.03 6.02
C MET A 35 -4.82 3.92 5.35
N ASN A 36 -5.85 4.32 4.58
CA ASN A 36 -6.81 3.44 3.90
C ASN A 36 -6.56 3.33 2.38
N LYS A 37 -5.38 3.72 1.90
CA LYS A 37 -4.99 3.67 0.47
C LYS A 37 -5.22 2.29 -0.13
N ASN A 38 -5.84 2.27 -1.31
CA ASN A 38 -5.90 1.08 -2.16
C ASN A 38 -4.55 0.95 -2.88
N TYR A 39 -3.89 -0.20 -2.72
CA TYR A 39 -2.61 -0.50 -3.38
C TYR A 39 -2.79 -1.40 -4.62
N GLU A 40 -4.02 -1.59 -5.10
CA GLU A 40 -4.32 -2.23 -6.38
C GLU A 40 -3.47 -1.64 -7.53
N GLY A 41 -2.78 -2.51 -8.25
CA GLY A 41 -1.94 -2.11 -9.39
C GLY A 41 -0.58 -1.49 -9.01
N TYR A 42 -0.34 -1.15 -7.75
CA TYR A 42 0.98 -0.67 -7.30
C TYR A 42 2.01 -1.81 -7.33
N ARG A 43 3.22 -1.49 -7.79
CA ARG A 43 4.40 -2.35 -7.64
C ARG A 43 4.90 -2.20 -6.20
N LEU A 44 4.80 -3.27 -5.44
CA LEU A 44 5.20 -3.34 -4.03
C LEU A 44 6.47 -4.19 -3.91
N ILE A 45 7.26 -3.97 -2.86
CA ILE A 45 8.47 -4.74 -2.57
C ILE A 45 8.30 -5.42 -1.20
N ALA A 46 8.49 -6.72 -1.15
CA ALA A 46 8.64 -7.45 0.12
C ALA A 46 10.08 -7.97 0.26
N SER A 47 10.62 -7.99 1.47
CA SER A 47 11.99 -8.48 1.74
C SER A 47 12.11 -9.26 3.05
N GLY A 48 13.03 -10.22 3.08
CA GLY A 48 13.26 -11.07 4.24
C GLY A 48 14.15 -12.29 4.01
N TRP A 49 14.21 -13.15 5.04
CA TRP A 49 14.94 -14.42 5.08
C TRP A 49 14.00 -15.62 5.22
N GLY A 50 12.73 -15.47 4.81
CA GLY A 50 11.79 -16.58 4.71
C GLY A 50 12.17 -17.59 3.65
N ARG A 51 11.50 -18.74 3.66
CA ARG A 51 11.82 -19.87 2.78
C ARG A 51 11.64 -19.52 1.30
N THR A 52 12.63 -19.85 0.47
CA THR A 52 12.55 -19.63 -0.99
C THR A 52 11.61 -20.60 -1.72
N TRP A 53 10.97 -21.55 -1.01
CA TRP A 53 9.90 -22.39 -1.52
C TRP A 53 8.99 -22.87 -0.39
N THR A 54 7.77 -23.33 -0.70
CA THR A 54 6.87 -24.00 0.26
C THR A 54 7.59 -25.22 0.86
N ASN A 55 7.87 -25.19 2.17
CA ASN A 55 8.69 -26.18 2.89
C ASN A 55 10.17 -26.29 2.44
N GLY A 56 10.68 -25.30 1.70
CA GLY A 56 12.09 -25.19 1.33
C GLY A 56 13.01 -24.71 2.47
N ALA A 57 14.27 -24.43 2.12
CA ALA A 57 15.23 -23.81 3.03
C ALA A 57 15.05 -22.29 3.12
N ALA A 58 15.52 -21.70 4.22
CA ALA A 58 15.76 -20.26 4.31
C ALA A 58 17.08 -19.90 3.60
N PRO A 59 17.20 -18.72 2.97
CA PRO A 59 18.43 -18.25 2.35
C PRO A 59 19.45 -17.75 3.38
N GLU A 60 20.73 -17.77 3.02
CA GLU A 60 21.80 -17.14 3.82
C GLU A 60 21.81 -15.61 3.66
N ASN A 61 21.40 -15.12 2.49
CA ASN A 61 21.34 -13.69 2.15
C ASN A 61 19.91 -13.15 2.25
N LEU A 62 19.78 -11.85 2.49
CA LEU A 62 18.50 -11.13 2.39
C LEU A 62 17.98 -11.23 0.95
N ASN A 63 16.77 -11.76 0.79
CA ASN A 63 16.05 -11.73 -0.49
C ASN A 63 15.01 -10.61 -0.50
N TRP A 64 14.62 -10.19 -1.70
CA TRP A 64 13.50 -9.30 -1.94
C TRP A 64 12.77 -9.68 -3.23
N VAL A 65 11.51 -9.27 -3.36
CA VAL A 65 10.65 -9.62 -4.49
C VAL A 65 9.68 -8.49 -4.82
N TYR A 66 9.44 -8.25 -6.12
CA TYR A 66 8.33 -7.39 -6.56
C TYR A 66 7.01 -8.17 -6.51
N LEU A 67 5.99 -7.53 -5.95
CA LEU A 67 4.60 -7.98 -5.93
C LEU A 67 3.70 -6.92 -6.56
N LEU A 68 2.50 -7.30 -7.00
CA LEU A 68 1.46 -6.40 -7.46
C LEU A 68 0.32 -6.39 -6.45
N GLY A 69 -0.01 -5.22 -5.90
CA GLY A 69 -1.15 -5.09 -4.99
C GLY A 69 -2.49 -5.40 -5.67
N VAL A 70 -3.44 -5.94 -4.92
CA VAL A 70 -4.81 -6.28 -5.37
C VAL A 70 -5.84 -5.88 -4.32
N THR A 71 -7.09 -5.68 -4.75
CA THR A 71 -8.18 -5.34 -3.82
C THR A 71 -8.44 -6.45 -2.80
N ASN A 72 -8.96 -6.05 -1.63
CA ASN A 72 -9.50 -6.97 -0.63
C ASN A 72 -10.58 -7.86 -1.22
N PHE A 73 -11.42 -7.38 -2.15
CA PHE A 73 -12.43 -8.21 -2.83
C PHE A 73 -11.81 -9.33 -3.67
N ALA A 74 -10.87 -9.01 -4.57
CA ALA A 74 -10.18 -10.01 -5.38
C ALA A 74 -9.41 -11.02 -4.52
N CYS A 75 -8.80 -10.55 -3.43
CA CYS A 75 -8.12 -11.40 -2.45
C CYS A 75 -9.10 -12.31 -1.71
N TRP A 76 -10.25 -11.79 -1.26
CA TRP A 76 -11.30 -12.54 -0.57
C TRP A 76 -11.88 -13.64 -1.47
N THR A 77 -12.09 -13.37 -2.76
CA THR A 77 -12.46 -14.40 -3.75
C THR A 77 -11.35 -15.45 -3.91
N ALA A 78 -10.07 -15.05 -4.04
CA ALA A 78 -8.94 -15.98 -4.15
C ALA A 78 -8.73 -16.86 -2.90
N TYR A 79 -9.14 -16.37 -1.72
CA TYR A 79 -9.18 -17.12 -0.45
C TYR A 79 -10.53 -17.84 -0.21
N ASN A 80 -11.34 -18.06 -1.26
CA ASN A 80 -12.64 -18.74 -1.20
C ASN A 80 -13.56 -18.16 -0.10
N PHE A 81 -13.73 -16.84 -0.12
CA PHE A 81 -14.59 -16.07 0.78
C PHE A 81 -14.21 -16.15 2.27
N SER A 82 -12.96 -16.52 2.58
CA SER A 82 -12.47 -16.67 3.96
C SER A 82 -12.48 -15.34 4.74
N PRO A 83 -12.95 -15.34 6.01
CA PRO A 83 -12.96 -14.15 6.88
C PRO A 83 -11.57 -13.70 7.38
N ILE A 84 -10.49 -14.30 6.88
CA ILE A 84 -9.12 -13.82 7.11
C ILE A 84 -8.83 -12.51 6.36
N ILE A 85 -9.56 -12.22 5.28
CA ILE A 85 -9.44 -10.97 4.53
C ILE A 85 -10.39 -9.93 5.14
N VAL A 86 -9.80 -8.89 5.72
CA VAL A 86 -10.48 -7.78 6.40
C VAL A 86 -9.92 -6.43 5.92
N ASP A 87 -10.55 -5.31 6.28
CA ASP A 87 -10.14 -3.96 5.81
C ASP A 87 -8.70 -3.59 6.24
N SER A 88 -8.25 -4.10 7.39
CA SER A 88 -6.86 -4.00 7.87
C SER A 88 -5.88 -4.98 7.18
N THR A 89 -6.31 -5.65 6.12
CA THR A 89 -5.44 -6.46 5.24
C THR A 89 -5.05 -5.66 4.00
N ILE A 90 -3.80 -5.79 3.57
CA ILE A 90 -3.34 -5.51 2.21
C ILE A 90 -2.99 -6.85 1.58
N CYS A 91 -3.40 -7.07 0.33
CA CYS A 91 -3.04 -8.27 -0.43
C CYS A 91 -2.17 -7.92 -1.63
N ALA A 92 -1.19 -8.77 -1.93
CA ALA A 92 -0.37 -8.65 -3.12
C ALA A 92 -0.06 -10.01 -3.75
N ARG A 93 -0.19 -10.11 -5.07
CA ARG A 93 0.14 -11.31 -5.87
C ARG A 93 1.50 -11.15 -6.54
N GLY A 94 1.99 -12.21 -7.18
CA GLY A 94 3.21 -12.12 -7.99
C GLY A 94 3.11 -11.05 -9.09
N TYR A 95 4.17 -10.25 -9.24
CA TYR A 95 4.21 -9.08 -10.12
C TYR A 95 4.29 -9.48 -11.59
N ASN A 96 5.31 -10.25 -11.96
CA ASN A 96 5.55 -10.72 -13.34
C ASN A 96 5.79 -12.24 -13.43
N VAL A 97 5.91 -12.94 -12.31
CA VAL A 97 5.93 -14.41 -12.22
C VAL A 97 4.93 -14.81 -11.13
N THR A 98 3.97 -15.70 -11.45
CA THR A 98 2.82 -15.93 -10.55
C THR A 98 3.18 -16.65 -9.24
N SER A 99 4.37 -17.24 -9.15
CA SER A 99 4.93 -17.80 -7.91
C SER A 99 5.75 -16.81 -7.05
N GLN A 100 5.79 -15.52 -7.41
CA GLN A 100 6.39 -14.48 -6.55
C GLN A 100 5.49 -14.21 -5.34
N SER A 101 6.04 -14.39 -4.15
CA SER A 101 5.33 -14.20 -2.88
C SER A 101 6.31 -14.03 -1.72
N THR A 102 5.83 -13.63 -0.55
CA THR A 102 6.53 -13.88 0.72
C THR A 102 6.32 -15.33 1.15
N CYS A 103 7.08 -15.85 2.11
CA CYS A 103 6.90 -17.21 2.61
C CYS A 103 7.10 -17.34 4.13
N GLN A 104 7.01 -18.57 4.62
CA GLN A 104 7.22 -18.93 6.02
C GLN A 104 8.62 -18.50 6.48
N GLY A 105 8.65 -17.58 7.44
CA GLY A 105 9.85 -16.91 7.95
C GLY A 105 9.94 -15.42 7.62
N ASP A 106 9.14 -14.91 6.67
CA ASP A 106 9.08 -13.46 6.37
C ASP A 106 8.08 -12.69 7.25
N SER A 107 7.28 -13.38 8.08
CA SER A 107 6.27 -12.75 8.95
C SER A 107 6.89 -11.70 9.87
N GLY A 108 6.35 -10.47 9.87
CA GLY A 108 6.93 -9.30 10.52
C GLY A 108 7.86 -8.46 9.64
N GLY A 109 8.30 -8.99 8.48
CA GLY A 109 9.08 -8.26 7.48
C GLY A 109 8.27 -7.17 6.77
N PRO A 110 8.95 -6.18 6.15
CA PRO A 110 8.28 -5.03 5.54
C PRO A 110 7.66 -5.36 4.18
N LEU A 111 6.54 -4.71 3.89
CA LEU A 111 6.05 -4.46 2.54
C LEU A 111 6.20 -2.95 2.27
N THR A 112 6.98 -2.58 1.26
CA THR A 112 7.21 -1.18 0.89
C THR A 112 6.64 -0.84 -0.49
N VAL A 113 6.45 0.46 -0.72
CA VAL A 113 6.19 1.07 -2.02
C VAL A 113 7.23 2.17 -2.26
N GLU A 114 7.51 2.43 -3.53
CA GLU A 114 8.31 3.56 -4.02
C GLU A 114 7.29 4.65 -4.39
N ASP A 115 7.24 5.77 -3.65
CA ASP A 115 6.35 6.89 -3.97
C ASP A 115 7.00 7.84 -5.00
N ASP A 116 6.27 8.87 -5.44
CA ASP A 116 6.66 9.79 -6.56
C ASP A 116 7.99 10.55 -6.35
N ASP A 117 8.54 10.57 -5.14
CA ASP A 117 9.83 11.17 -4.79
C ASP A 117 10.99 10.16 -4.80
N GLY A 118 10.73 8.90 -5.17
CA GLY A 118 11.73 7.82 -5.28
C GLY A 118 12.14 7.18 -3.94
N GLU A 119 11.57 7.63 -2.83
CA GLU A 119 11.82 7.12 -1.49
C GLU A 119 10.89 5.95 -1.13
N LEU A 120 11.38 5.03 -0.28
CA LEU A 120 10.64 3.82 0.11
C LEU A 120 9.82 4.02 1.38
N THR A 121 8.49 3.93 1.25
CA THR A 121 7.54 3.91 2.37
C THR A 121 7.15 2.48 2.72
N GLN A 122 7.24 2.10 4.00
CA GLN A 122 6.61 0.88 4.50
C GLN A 122 5.10 1.09 4.62
N VAL A 123 4.36 0.31 3.84
CA VAL A 123 2.89 0.33 3.72
C VAL A 123 2.23 -0.94 4.24
N GLY A 124 3.02 -1.95 4.62
CA GLY A 124 2.50 -3.18 5.19
C GLY A 124 3.52 -3.96 6.03
N VAL A 125 3.00 -4.94 6.76
CA VAL A 125 3.80 -5.92 7.53
C VAL A 125 3.39 -7.32 7.09
N THR A 126 4.33 -8.15 6.64
CA THR A 126 4.08 -9.52 6.18
C THR A 126 3.39 -10.34 7.26
N SER A 127 2.25 -10.95 6.92
CA SER A 127 1.41 -11.67 7.87
C SER A 127 1.28 -13.14 7.50
N PHE A 128 0.62 -13.45 6.37
CA PHE A 128 0.23 -14.80 6.00
C PHE A 128 0.35 -15.07 4.50
N VAL A 129 0.27 -16.36 4.15
CA VAL A 129 0.22 -16.89 2.78
C VAL A 129 -0.88 -17.95 2.69
N SER A 130 -1.21 -18.38 1.47
CA SER A 130 -2.18 -19.44 1.23
C SER A 130 -1.85 -20.73 1.98
N SER A 131 -2.88 -21.50 2.36
CA SER A 131 -2.74 -22.86 2.88
C SER A 131 -2.17 -23.83 1.84
N GLY A 132 -2.28 -23.51 0.55
CA GLY A 132 -1.56 -24.19 -0.55
C GLY A 132 -0.05 -23.87 -0.59
N GLY A 133 0.42 -22.92 0.23
CA GLY A 133 1.80 -22.48 0.31
C GLY A 133 2.09 -21.17 -0.42
N CYS A 134 3.34 -20.74 -0.36
CA CYS A 134 3.81 -19.46 -0.90
C CYS A 134 4.12 -19.48 -2.40
N HIS A 135 4.08 -20.64 -3.04
CA HIS A 135 4.33 -20.80 -4.49
C HIS A 135 3.05 -21.20 -5.21
N THR A 136 2.05 -20.32 -5.09
CA THR A 136 0.72 -20.41 -5.73
C THR A 136 0.30 -19.01 -6.20
N GLU A 137 -0.69 -18.92 -7.07
CA GLU A 137 -1.16 -17.63 -7.61
C GLU A 137 -2.04 -16.84 -6.62
N VAL A 138 -2.32 -17.43 -5.45
CA VAL A 138 -3.11 -16.82 -4.38
C VAL A 138 -2.28 -15.71 -3.70
N PRO A 139 -2.81 -14.49 -3.50
CA PRO A 139 -2.07 -13.38 -2.91
C PRO A 139 -1.47 -13.68 -1.52
N ALA A 140 -0.30 -13.10 -1.23
CA ALA A 140 0.17 -12.97 0.15
C ALA A 140 -0.62 -11.88 0.89
N GLY A 141 -0.81 -12.07 2.19
CA GLY A 141 -1.54 -11.18 3.08
C GLY A 141 -0.62 -10.42 4.04
N PHE A 142 -0.87 -9.13 4.18
CA PHE A 142 -0.07 -8.18 4.94
C PHE A 142 -0.99 -7.35 5.85
N VAL A 143 -0.51 -6.96 7.03
CA VAL A 143 -1.22 -6.03 7.92
C VAL A 143 -1.08 -4.62 7.37
N ARG A 144 -2.20 -3.90 7.23
CA ARG A 144 -2.29 -2.45 6.95
C ARG A 144 -1.91 -1.67 8.22
N PRO A 145 -0.87 -0.82 8.21
CA PRO A 145 -0.47 -0.03 9.38
C PRO A 145 -1.52 0.98 9.83
N GLY A 146 -2.21 1.64 8.89
CA GLY A 146 -3.23 2.68 9.12
C GLY A 146 -4.11 2.52 10.36
N PRO A 147 -4.92 1.44 10.49
CA PRO A 147 -5.77 1.16 11.65
C PRO A 147 -5.06 0.99 13.00
N TYR A 148 -3.72 1.05 13.05
CA TYR A 148 -2.89 0.95 14.25
C TYR A 148 -2.10 2.24 14.53
N HIS A 149 -2.22 3.29 13.72
CA HIS A 149 -1.45 4.54 13.88
C HIS A 149 -1.63 5.15 15.28
N ASP A 150 -2.85 5.22 15.82
CA ASP A 150 -3.14 5.72 17.17
C ASP A 150 -2.36 4.94 18.25
N TRP A 151 -2.39 3.60 18.18
CA TRP A 151 -1.70 2.73 19.12
C TRP A 151 -0.17 2.82 18.99
N ILE A 152 0.36 2.91 17.76
CA ILE A 152 1.79 3.13 17.56
C ILE A 152 2.20 4.50 18.10
N THR A 153 1.37 5.53 17.91
CA THR A 153 1.57 6.88 18.46
C THR A 153 1.60 6.85 19.99
N GLU A 154 0.65 6.18 20.65
CA GLU A 154 0.60 6.00 22.10
C GLU A 154 1.87 5.32 22.65
N VAL A 155 2.34 4.26 21.98
CA VAL A 155 3.46 3.43 22.43
C VAL A 155 4.84 4.04 22.11
N THR A 156 4.96 4.84 21.05
CA THR A 156 6.27 5.26 20.50
C THR A 156 6.48 6.78 20.40
N GLY A 157 5.40 7.57 20.39
CA GLY A 157 5.46 9.00 20.08
C GLY A 157 5.74 9.35 18.61
N LEU A 158 5.70 8.38 17.69
CA LEU A 158 5.75 8.64 16.24
C LEU A 158 4.50 9.42 15.81
N ASN A 159 4.70 10.41 14.92
CA ASN A 159 3.62 11.21 14.34
C ASN A 159 3.43 10.82 12.86
N PHE A 160 2.21 10.37 12.53
CA PHE A 160 1.81 9.93 11.19
C PHE A 160 1.10 11.03 10.38
N ASP A 161 0.68 12.12 11.03
CA ASP A 161 0.05 13.30 10.42
C ASP A 161 1.09 14.29 9.87
N SER A 162 2.37 14.08 10.21
CA SER A 162 3.49 14.69 9.49
C SER A 162 3.48 14.20 8.04
N SER A 163 2.90 14.99 7.15
CA SER A 163 3.03 14.84 5.70
C SER A 163 4.51 14.78 5.29
N ARG A 164 4.77 14.42 4.01
CA ARG A 164 6.08 14.60 3.35
C ARG A 164 6.72 15.88 3.86
N ALA A 165 7.97 15.81 4.32
CA ALA A 165 8.76 16.97 4.68
C ALA A 165 9.15 17.73 3.40
N THR A 166 8.16 18.34 2.75
CA THR A 166 8.36 19.38 1.77
C THR A 166 9.20 20.46 2.44
N THR A 167 10.43 20.61 1.95
CA THR A 167 11.27 21.77 2.23
C THR A 167 10.63 22.98 1.55
N GLU A 168 9.54 23.47 2.15
CA GLU A 168 8.97 24.77 1.85
C GLU A 168 10.06 25.80 2.12
N ALA A 169 10.68 26.28 1.05
CA ALA A 169 11.58 27.41 1.13
C ALA A 169 10.77 28.59 1.67
N SER A 170 11.27 29.19 2.75
CA SER A 170 10.65 30.36 3.39
C SER A 170 10.77 31.58 2.46
N GLU A 171 9.92 31.66 1.43
CA GLU A 171 9.71 32.89 0.69
C GLU A 171 8.91 33.87 1.58
N GLU A 172 9.67 34.78 2.21
CA GLU A 172 9.18 35.89 3.01
C GLU A 172 8.48 36.92 2.10
N VAL A 173 7.25 36.62 1.69
CA VAL A 173 6.44 37.51 0.83
C VAL A 173 5.98 38.71 1.67
N THR A 174 6.65 39.85 1.45
CA THR A 174 6.37 41.11 2.15
C THR A 174 5.00 41.68 1.81
N GLU A 175 4.20 41.98 2.84
CA GLU A 175 2.91 42.65 2.75
C GLU A 175 3.03 44.09 2.23
N ALA A 176 2.18 44.46 1.27
CA ALA A 176 1.94 45.84 0.83
C ALA A 176 0.46 45.97 0.37
N PRO A 177 -0.18 47.15 0.53
CA PRO A 177 -1.62 47.21 0.80
C PRO A 177 -2.55 47.26 -0.43
N GLU A 178 -3.84 47.06 -0.14
CA GLU A 178 -4.98 47.15 -1.06
C GLU A 178 -5.13 48.52 -1.73
N GLU A 179 -5.64 48.54 -2.97
CA GLU A 179 -6.30 49.71 -3.57
C GLU A 179 -7.67 49.29 -4.15
N VAL A 180 -8.69 50.12 -3.93
CA VAL A 180 -10.11 49.79 -4.15
C VAL A 180 -10.63 50.44 -5.43
N THR A 181 -11.31 49.67 -6.28
CA THR A 181 -12.23 50.20 -7.31
C THR A 181 -13.53 49.41 -7.38
N GLU A 182 -14.62 50.13 -7.64
CA GLU A 182 -16.03 49.66 -7.56
C GLU A 182 -16.52 48.92 -8.82
N ALA A 183 -17.66 48.25 -8.70
CA ALA A 183 -18.45 47.72 -9.81
C ALA A 183 -19.19 48.85 -10.59
N PRO A 184 -19.88 48.52 -11.69
CA PRO A 184 -21.34 48.33 -11.50
C PRO A 184 -21.93 47.13 -12.26
N GLU A 185 -23.19 46.83 -11.93
CA GLU A 185 -24.06 45.88 -12.62
C GLU A 185 -24.51 46.39 -14.00
N GLU A 186 -24.90 45.49 -14.90
CA GLU A 186 -26.10 45.69 -15.73
C GLU A 186 -26.79 44.35 -16.04
N THR A 187 -28.06 44.43 -16.43
CA THR A 187 -29.05 43.32 -16.32
C THR A 187 -29.77 43.06 -17.64
N SER A 188 -30.05 41.79 -17.95
CA SER A 188 -31.17 41.43 -18.84
C SER A 188 -31.63 39.97 -18.65
N GLU A 189 -32.94 39.78 -18.53
CA GLU A 189 -33.65 38.49 -18.71
C GLU A 189 -33.71 38.14 -20.22
N GLU A 190 -33.86 36.89 -20.66
CA GLU A 190 -35.13 36.18 -20.97
C GLU A 190 -34.78 34.88 -21.78
N THR A 191 -35.61 33.85 -22.02
CA THR A 191 -36.84 33.27 -21.40
C THR A 191 -37.16 31.95 -22.15
N SER A 192 -37.68 30.92 -21.45
CA SER A 192 -38.43 29.73 -21.96
C SER A 192 -37.77 28.77 -23.00
N GLU A 193 -38.31 27.59 -23.38
CA GLU A 193 -39.09 26.49 -22.74
C GLU A 193 -39.04 25.23 -23.64
N GLU A 194 -39.10 24.02 -23.04
CA GLU A 194 -39.59 22.73 -23.60
C GLU A 194 -39.08 22.26 -25.01
N THR A 195 -39.50 21.14 -25.65
CA THR A 195 -40.31 19.92 -25.35
C THR A 195 -39.63 18.75 -26.13
N SER A 196 -39.34 17.57 -25.54
CA SER A 196 -40.11 16.29 -25.55
C SER A 196 -40.10 15.45 -26.85
N GLU A 197 -40.52 14.18 -26.71
CA GLU A 197 -40.77 13.15 -27.75
C GLU A 197 -39.54 12.59 -28.49
N GLU A 198 -39.56 11.38 -29.09
CA GLU A 198 -39.95 9.99 -28.71
C GLU A 198 -39.96 9.14 -30.01
N SER A 199 -39.52 7.88 -29.91
CA SER A 199 -39.64 6.72 -30.85
C SER A 199 -38.41 5.82 -30.61
N GLU A 200 -38.50 4.57 -30.13
CA GLU A 200 -39.37 3.43 -30.49
C GLU A 200 -39.10 2.85 -31.89
N ASP A 201 -38.25 1.81 -31.92
CA ASP A 201 -38.45 0.52 -32.60
C ASP A 201 -37.38 -0.45 -32.04
N SER A 202 -37.61 -1.64 -31.48
CA SER A 202 -38.60 -2.73 -31.63
C SER A 202 -38.07 -3.93 -32.43
N GLU A 203 -38.28 -5.13 -31.86
CA GLU A 203 -38.35 -6.47 -32.50
C GLU A 203 -37.07 -7.09 -33.16
N ASP A 204 -36.82 -8.42 -33.11
CA ASP A 204 -37.37 -9.54 -32.30
C ASP A 204 -36.46 -10.82 -32.42
N SER A 205 -36.85 -11.91 -31.75
CA SER A 205 -36.60 -13.36 -32.01
C SER A 205 -35.46 -14.10 -31.26
N GLU A 206 -35.92 -14.90 -30.29
CA GLU A 206 -35.82 -16.38 -30.12
C GLU A 206 -34.98 -17.18 -31.17
N GLU A 207 -34.46 -18.40 -30.96
CA GLU A 207 -34.64 -19.49 -29.96
C GLU A 207 -33.22 -19.96 -29.47
N THR A 208 -32.91 -21.07 -28.75
CA THR A 208 -33.61 -22.29 -28.27
C THR A 208 -33.00 -22.72 -26.91
N ALA A 209 -33.52 -23.78 -26.26
CA ALA A 209 -32.79 -24.53 -25.21
C ALA A 209 -32.93 -26.05 -25.42
N GLU A 210 -31.93 -26.85 -25.03
CA GLU A 210 -32.03 -28.32 -24.93
C GLU A 210 -31.13 -28.87 -23.80
N GLU A 211 -31.58 -29.93 -23.12
CA GLU A 211 -30.90 -30.59 -21.99
C GLU A 211 -30.27 -31.93 -22.41
N ALA A 212 -29.25 -32.40 -21.67
CA ALA A 212 -28.93 -33.84 -21.60
C ALA A 212 -28.11 -34.19 -20.34
N GLU A 213 -28.67 -35.03 -19.47
CA GLU A 213 -27.90 -35.86 -18.51
C GLU A 213 -27.51 -37.20 -19.17
N VAL A 214 -26.25 -37.65 -18.99
CA VAL A 214 -25.84 -39.06 -18.89
C VAL A 214 -24.62 -39.18 -17.98
#